data_AF-A0A660UGR4-F1
#
_entry.id   AF-A0A660UGR4-F1
#
_cell.length_a   1.000
_cell.length_b   1.000
_cell.length_c   1.000
_cell.angle_alpha   90.00
_cell.angle_beta   90.00
_cell.angle_gamma   90.00
#
_symmetry.space_group_name_H-M   'P 1'
#
loop_
_entity.id
_entity.type
_entity.pdbx_description
1 polymer ?
#
loop_
_entity_poly.entity_id
_entity_poly.type
_entity_poly.pdbx_seq_one_letter_code
_entity_poly.pdbx_strand_id
1 'polypeptide(L)' 'NVGAGLGLTITRQIIQNHAGTIDAQSVPNKETVFTVRIPINSSNS' A
#
# COMPACT_ATOMS: atom_id res chain seq x y z
N ASN A 1 13.39 -15.64 8.27
CA ASN A 1 11.92 -15.47 8.24
C ASN A 1 11.58 -14.01 7.97
N VAL A 2 11.76 -13.54 6.73
CA VAL A 2 11.56 -12.13 6.33
C VAL A 2 10.41 -12.07 5.34
N GLY A 3 9.18 -12.29 5.83
CA GLY A 3 7.97 -12.28 5.00
C GLY A 3 7.61 -10.90 4.42
N ALA A 4 8.21 -9.82 4.94
CA ALA A 4 7.94 -8.46 4.50
C ALA A 4 8.58 -8.10 3.14
N GLY A 5 9.64 -8.81 2.72
CA GLY A 5 10.45 -8.39 1.56
C GLY A 5 9.78 -8.55 0.20
N LEU A 6 9.08 -9.66 -0.02
CA LEU A 6 8.40 -9.92 -1.29
C LEU A 6 6.96 -9.41 -1.30
N GLY A 7 6.20 -9.65 -0.23
CA GLY A 7 4.79 -9.27 -0.15
C GLY A 7 4.57 -7.77 -0.32
N LEU A 8 5.27 -6.95 0.47
CA LEU A 8 5.12 -5.49 0.40
C LEU A 8 5.63 -4.92 -0.93
N THR A 9 6.66 -5.53 -1.52
CA THR A 9 7.18 -5.14 -2.83
C THR A 9 6.13 -5.39 -3.93
N ILE A 10 5.51 -6.56 -3.94
CA ILE A 10 4.42 -6.89 -4.88
C ILE A 10 3.23 -5.94 -4.67
N THR A 11 2.81 -5.75 -3.42
CA THR A 11 1.72 -4.81 -3.09
C THR A 11 2.02 -3.39 -3.57
N ARG A 12 3.24 -2.88 -3.34
CA ARG A 12 3.65 -1.55 -3.80
C ARG A 12 3.58 -1.44 -5.33
N GLN A 13 4.05 -2.46 -6.05
CA GLN A 13 3.99 -2.47 -7.51
C GLN A 13 2.54 -2.43 -8.03
N ILE A 14 1.66 -3.24 -7.44
CA ILE A 14 0.23 -3.25 -7.79
C ILE A 14 -0.37 -1.86 -7.57
N ILE A 15 -0.14 -1.25 -6.41
CA ILE A 15 -0.68 0.07 -6.07
C ILE A 15 -0.16 1.16 -7.02
N GLN A 16 1.13 1.15 -7.34
CA GLN A 16 1.73 2.08 -8.30
C GLN A 16 1.15 1.94 -9.71
N ASN A 17 0.90 0.71 -10.17
CA ASN A 17 0.26 0.45 -11.45
C ASN A 17 -1.19 0.99 -11.52
N HIS A 18 -1.85 1.15 -10.37
CA HIS A 18 -3.17 1.77 -10.25
C HIS A 18 -3.08 3.28 -9.97
N ALA A 19 -1.92 3.92 -10.22
CA ALA A 19 -1.64 5.33 -9.89
C ALA A 19 -1.91 5.69 -8.42
N GLY A 20 -1.83 4.70 -7.53
CA GLY A 20 -2.06 4.85 -6.10
C GLY A 20 -0.78 5.06 -5.29
N THR A 21 -0.96 5.22 -3.98
CA THR A 21 0.12 5.37 -3.00
C THR A 21 -0.10 4.44 -1.81
N ILE A 22 1.00 4.04 -1.16
CA ILE A 22 1.00 3.27 0.10
C ILE A 22 1.93 3.95 1.10
N ASP A 23 1.46 4.11 2.33
CA ASP A 23 2.21 4.63 3.47
C ASP A 23 2.18 3.63 4.62
N ALA A 24 3.21 3.64 5.48
CA ALA A 24 3.30 2.76 6.64
C ALA A 24 3.71 3.55 7.88
N GLN A 25 2.89 3.47 8.91
CA GLN A 25 3.14 4.07 10.22
C GLN A 25 3.19 2.97 11.27
N SER A 26 4.25 2.92 12.06
CA SER A 26 4.45 1.88 13.07
C SER A 26 4.66 2.49 14.44
N VAL A 27 3.98 1.92 15.45
CA VAL A 27 4.25 2.19 16.85
C VAL A 27 4.89 0.92 17.43
N PRO A 28 6.18 0.96 17.82
CA PRO A 28 6.89 -0.21 18.33
C PRO A 28 6.12 -0.92 19.44
N ASN A 29 6.06 -2.25 19.36
CA ASN A 29 5.38 -3.12 20.33
C ASN A 29 3.86 -2.88 20.48
N LYS A 30 3.23 -2.16 19.54
CA LYS A 30 1.78 -1.91 19.56
C LYS A 30 1.12 -2.32 18.25
N GLU A 31 1.45 -1.62 17.16
CA GLU A 31 0.76 -1.81 15.88
C GLU A 31 1.56 -1.25 14.71
N THR A 32 1.19 -1.69 13.51
CA THR A 32 1.63 -1.07 12.26
C THR A 32 0.42 -0.89 11.37
N VAL A 33 0.22 0.34 10.91
CA VAL A 33 -0.89 0.75 10.05
C VAL A 33 -0.35 1.00 8.65
N PHE A 34 -0.91 0.30 7.68
CA PHE A 34 -0.66 0.53 6.25
C PHE A 34 -1.85 1.29 5.68
N THR A 35 -1.59 2.42 5.02
CA THR A 35 -2.63 3.23 4.37
C THR A 35 -2.43 3.20 2.87
N VAL A 36 -3.44 2.70 2.14
CA VAL A 36 -3.45 2.66 0.67
C VAL A 36 -4.45 3.68 0.13
N ARG A 37 -4.04 4.45 -0.88
CA ARG A 37 -4.91 5.41 -1.57
C ARG A 37 -4.86 5.13 -3.07
N ILE A 38 -6.00 4.87 -3.68
CA ILE A 38 -6.14 4.63 -5.12
C ILE A 38 -7.04 5.73 -5.70
N PRO A 39 -6.67 6.39 -6.82
CA PRO A 39 -7.55 7.31 -7.51
C PRO A 39 -8.82 6.61 -7.99
N ILE A 40 -9.98 7.19 -7.69
CA ILE A 40 -11.25 6.77 -8.27
C ILE A 40 -11.44 7.47 -9.60
N ASN A 41 -11.25 6.76 -10.71
CA ASN A 41 -11.67 7.26 -12.02
C ASN A 41 -13.19 7.18 -12.11
N SER A 42 -13.88 8.28 -11.80
CA SER A 42 -15.28 8.44 -12.15
C SER A 42 -15.38 8.82 -13.63
N SER A 43 -15.27 7.85 -14.53
CA SER A 43 -15.73 8.03 -15.90
C SER A 43 -17.27 8.01 -15.90
N ASN A 44 -17.87 9.09 -15.41
CA ASN A 44 -19.26 9.43 -15.72
C ASN A 44 -19.22 10.35 -16.94
N SER A 45 -19.06 9.79 -18.13
CA SER A 45 -19.26 10.45 -19.43
C SER A 45 -19.60 9.40 -20.47
#